data_AF-A0A0C9UJR2-F1
#
_entry.id   AF-A0A0C9UJR2-F1
#
_cell.length_a   1.000
_cell.length_b   1.000
_cell.length_c   1.000
_cell.angle_alpha   90.00
_cell.angle_beta   90.00
_cell.angle_gamma   90.00
#
_symmetry.space_group_name_H-M   'P 1'
#
loop_
_entity.id
_entity.type
_entity.pdbx_description
1 polymer ?
#
loop_
_entity_poly.entity_id
_entity_poly.type
_entity_poly.pdbx_seq_one_letter_code
_entity_poly.pdbx_strand_id
1 'polypeptide(L)'
;MATLTEQLSQLYTDIHTTIPKEISEKINTMLSEHSASFDVSKAAKAGDKLPDFKIKDAFGKEVSRDELLAGGNIVLSFYRGEWCPYCNLELRALQKIVPELAAKGYTTWDVDRLFSASC
;
A
#
# COMPACT_ATOMS: atom_id res chain seq x y z
N MET A 1 -10.39 17.61 11.27
CA MET A 1 -10.04 16.92 10.00
C MET A 1 -10.57 15.50 10.09
N ALA A 2 -11.14 14.96 9.02
CA ALA A 2 -11.63 13.58 9.01
C ALA A 2 -10.48 12.57 9.16
N THR A 3 -10.71 11.50 9.89
CA THR A 3 -9.77 10.38 10.04
C THR A 3 -9.60 9.62 8.72
N LEU A 4 -8.56 8.78 8.60
CA LEU A 4 -8.40 7.92 7.43
C LEU A 4 -9.58 6.95 7.30
N THR A 5 -10.05 6.38 8.41
CA THR A 5 -11.21 5.48 8.44
C THR A 5 -12.47 6.14 7.90
N GLU A 6 -12.74 7.39 8.30
CA GLU A 6 -13.87 8.17 7.79
C GLU A 6 -13.74 8.43 6.28
N GLN A 7 -12.55 8.81 5.81
CA GLN A 7 -12.30 9.04 4.38
C GLN A 7 -12.49 7.77 3.54
N LEU A 8 -11.99 6.62 4.01
CA LEU A 8 -12.14 5.33 3.32
C LEU A 8 -13.60 4.88 3.29
N SER A 9 -14.34 5.06 4.39
CA SER A 9 -15.77 4.74 4.46
C SER A 9 -16.60 5.61 3.52
N GLN A 10 -16.27 6.90 3.43
CA GLN A 10 -16.94 7.80 2.50
C GLN A 10 -16.65 7.41 1.05
N LEU A 11 -15.37 7.21 0.70
CA LEU A 11 -14.97 6.77 -0.63
C LEU A 11 -15.65 5.46 -1.03
N TYR A 12 -15.73 4.48 -0.12
CA TYR A 12 -16.45 3.24 -0.36
C TYR A 12 -17.92 3.51 -0.70
N THR A 13 -18.59 4.36 0.07
CA THR A 13 -20.00 4.72 -0.16
C THR A 13 -20.21 5.42 -1.50
N ASP A 14 -19.35 6.39 -1.82
CA ASP A 14 -19.44 7.17 -3.06
C ASP A 14 -19.26 6.29 -4.30
N ILE A 15 -18.30 5.37 -4.26
CA ILE A 15 -18.06 4.40 -5.34
C ILE A 15 -19.30 3.50 -5.53
N HIS A 16 -19.87 2.97 -4.45
CA HIS A 16 -21.00 2.04 -4.54
C HIS A 16 -22.34 2.71 -4.89
N THR A 17 -22.48 4.02 -4.64
CA THR A 17 -23.68 4.79 -5.02
C THR A 17 -23.59 5.33 -6.45
N THR A 18 -22.38 5.64 -6.93
CA THR A 18 -22.16 6.22 -8.26
C THR A 18 -22.11 5.15 -9.36
N ILE A 19 -21.61 3.94 -9.04
CA ILE A 19 -21.47 2.88 -10.02
C ILE A 19 -22.84 2.25 -10.35
N PRO A 20 -23.24 2.19 -11.63
CA PRO A 20 -24.44 1.47 -12.05
C PRO A 20 -24.39 -0.01 -11.66
N LYS A 21 -25.55 -0.57 -11.30
CA LYS A 21 -25.68 -1.95 -10.82
C LYS A 21 -25.06 -2.99 -11.75
N GLU A 22 -25.23 -2.84 -13.07
CA GLU A 22 -24.66 -3.75 -14.06
C GLU A 22 -23.12 -3.79 -14.01
N ILE A 23 -22.48 -2.65 -13.78
CA ILE A 23 -21.02 -2.55 -13.66
C ILE A 23 -20.57 -3.15 -12.32
N SER A 24 -21.31 -2.88 -11.24
CA SER A 24 -21.03 -3.44 -9.91
C SER A 24 -21.07 -4.98 -9.93
N GLU A 25 -22.06 -5.58 -10.58
CA GLU A 25 -22.18 -7.04 -10.71
C GLU A 25 -20.99 -7.65 -11.45
N LYS A 26 -20.53 -7.03 -12.54
CA LYS A 26 -19.34 -7.48 -13.28
C LYS A 26 -18.07 -7.35 -12.44
N ILE A 27 -17.90 -6.24 -11.72
CA ILE A 27 -16.76 -6.02 -10.81
C ILE A 27 -16.76 -7.08 -9.71
N ASN A 28 -17.91 -7.33 -9.07
CA ASN A 28 -18.03 -8.32 -8.01
C ASN A 28 -17.72 -9.74 -8.50
N THR A 29 -18.17 -10.08 -9.70
CA THR A 29 -17.86 -11.37 -10.33
C THR A 29 -16.35 -11.51 -10.53
N MET A 30 -15.71 -10.53 -11.19
CA MET A 30 -14.25 -10.54 -11.41
C MET A 30 -13.46 -10.58 -10.09
N LEU A 31 -13.89 -9.82 -9.07
CA LEU A 31 -13.26 -9.86 -7.75
C LEU A 31 -13.39 -11.24 -7.10
N SER A 32 -14.56 -11.87 -7.18
CA SER A 32 -14.79 -13.19 -6.58
C SER A 32 -13.93 -14.27 -7.23
N GLU A 33 -13.81 -14.26 -8.56
CA GLU A 33 -12.98 -15.19 -9.31
C GLU A 33 -11.50 -14.98 -9.00
N HIS A 34 -11.05 -13.72 -8.99
CA HIS A 34 -9.65 -13.41 -8.70
C HIS A 34 -9.27 -13.74 -7.25
N SER A 35 -10.13 -13.40 -6.28
CA SER A 35 -9.89 -13.70 -4.87
C SER A 35 -9.89 -15.20 -4.58
N ALA A 36 -10.73 -16.00 -5.26
CA ALA A 36 -10.72 -17.46 -5.14
C ALA A 36 -9.41 -18.10 -5.62
N SER A 37 -8.68 -17.43 -6.54
CA SER A 37 -7.36 -17.89 -6.99
C SER A 37 -6.22 -17.58 -6.01
N PHE A 38 -6.47 -16.73 -5.01
CA PHE A 38 -5.47 -16.33 -4.04
C PHE A 38 -5.36 -17.34 -2.89
N ASP A 39 -4.16 -17.88 -2.70
CA ASP A 39 -3.86 -18.78 -1.59
C ASP A 39 -3.49 -17.98 -0.33
N VAL A 40 -4.47 -17.79 0.54
CA VAL A 40 -4.33 -17.06 1.82
C VAL A 40 -3.26 -17.69 2.71
N SER A 41 -2.95 -18.98 2.57
CA SER A 41 -1.91 -19.62 3.38
C SER A 41 -0.51 -19.07 3.12
N LYS A 42 -0.29 -18.48 1.93
CA LYS A 42 0.95 -17.84 1.50
C LYS A 42 1.05 -16.36 1.86
N ALA A 43 -0.02 -15.77 2.41
CA ALA A 43 0.03 -14.40 2.90
C ALA A 43 1.01 -14.29 4.08
N ALA A 44 1.81 -13.23 4.09
CA ALA A 44 2.77 -12.96 5.16
C ALA A 44 2.06 -12.78 6.50
N LYS A 45 2.64 -13.37 7.55
CA LYS A 45 2.12 -13.36 8.92
C LYS A 45 3.11 -12.68 9.87
N ALA A 46 2.61 -12.24 11.02
CA ALA A 46 3.46 -11.70 12.05
C ALA A 46 4.49 -12.75 12.50
N GLY A 47 5.77 -12.36 12.51
CA GLY A 47 6.88 -13.26 12.83
C GLY A 47 7.53 -13.94 11.61
N ASP A 48 6.91 -13.85 10.43
CA ASP A 48 7.55 -14.32 9.20
C ASP A 48 8.79 -13.48 8.89
N LYS A 49 9.83 -14.14 8.38
CA LYS A 49 11.03 -13.45 7.91
C LYS A 49 10.74 -12.77 6.58
N LEU A 50 11.20 -11.54 6.43
CA LEU A 50 11.16 -10.83 5.15
C LEU A 50 12.03 -11.58 4.12
N PRO A 51 11.46 -12.07 3.01
CA PRO A 51 12.22 -12.77 1.98
C PRO A 51 13.33 -11.90 1.39
N ASP A 52 14.39 -12.53 0.90
CA ASP A 52 15.44 -11.83 0.16
C ASP A 52 14.88 -11.21 -1.13
N PHE A 53 15.18 -9.94 -1.35
CA PHE A 53 14.83 -9.24 -2.59
C PHE A 53 15.86 -8.18 -2.93
N LYS A 54 15.83 -7.80 -4.21
CA LYS A 54 16.50 -6.62 -4.76
C LYS A 54 15.51 -5.89 -5.65
N ILE A 55 15.22 -4.65 -5.30
CA ILE A 55 14.29 -3.80 -6.03
C ILE A 55 14.98 -2.49 -6.42
N LYS A 56 14.47 -1.83 -7.45
CA LYS A 56 14.93 -0.48 -7.80
C LYS A 56 14.09 0.55 -7.07
N ASP A 57 14.73 1.58 -6.56
CA ASP A 57 14.04 2.76 -6.05
C ASP A 57 13.55 3.68 -7.18
N ALA A 58 12.95 4.81 -6.79
CA ALA A 58 12.48 5.89 -7.66
C ALA A 58 13.50 6.36 -8.69
N PHE A 59 14.78 6.33 -8.32
CA PHE A 59 15.90 6.87 -9.07
C PHE A 59 16.62 5.76 -9.87
N GLY A 60 16.08 4.54 -9.86
CA GLY A 60 16.65 3.38 -10.53
C GLY A 60 17.82 2.75 -9.76
N LYS A 61 18.12 3.20 -8.54
CA LYS A 61 19.16 2.61 -7.70
C LYS A 61 18.66 1.27 -7.18
N GLU A 62 19.46 0.23 -7.33
CA GLU A 62 19.18 -1.07 -6.73
C GLU A 62 19.34 -1.00 -5.21
N VAL A 63 18.36 -1.53 -4.49
CA VAL A 63 18.34 -1.63 -3.04
C VAL A 63 17.91 -3.03 -2.64
N SER A 64 18.71 -3.66 -1.79
CA SER A 64 18.49 -5.01 -1.28
C SER A 64 17.80 -5.01 0.09
N ARG A 65 17.17 -6.14 0.44
CA ARG A 65 16.60 -6.36 1.78
C ARG A 65 17.59 -6.04 2.90
N ASP A 66 18.82 -6.52 2.77
CA ASP A 66 19.82 -6.41 3.84
C ASP A 66 20.28 -4.96 4.04
N GLU A 67 20.39 -4.17 2.95
CA GLU A 67 20.64 -2.74 3.03
C GLU A 67 19.51 -1.98 3.73
N LEU A 68 18.26 -2.38 3.50
CA LEU A 68 17.10 -1.80 4.17
C LEU A 68 17.09 -2.09 5.66
N LEU A 69 17.32 -3.35 6.03
CA LEU A 69 17.32 -3.80 7.42
C LEU A 69 18.55 -3.31 8.20
N ALA A 70 19.68 -3.05 7.52
CA ALA A 70 20.85 -2.43 8.14
C ALA A 70 20.56 -1.02 8.69
N GLY A 71 19.58 -0.32 8.09
CA GLY A 71 19.10 0.99 8.55
C GLY A 71 18.19 0.94 9.78
N GLY A 72 17.88 -0.25 10.31
CA GLY A 72 17.03 -0.45 11.48
C GLY A 72 15.65 -0.99 11.13
N ASN A 73 14.66 -0.67 11.97
CA ASN A 73 13.29 -1.13 11.76
C ASN A 73 12.68 -0.44 10.56
N ILE A 74 12.03 -1.21 9.68
CA ILE A 74 11.42 -0.67 8.46
C ILE A 74 9.91 -0.78 8.50
N VAL A 75 9.24 0.21 7.92
CA VAL A 75 7.81 0.16 7.60
C VAL A 75 7.70 0.05 6.09
N LEU A 76 7.16 -1.07 5.61
CA LEU A 76 6.99 -1.35 4.19
C LEU A 76 5.53 -1.17 3.78
N SER A 77 5.26 -0.34 2.78
CA SER A 77 3.92 -0.01 2.29
C SER A 77 3.79 -0.38 0.80
N PHE A 78 2.82 -1.22 0.47
CA PHE A 78 2.56 -1.68 -0.89
C PHE A 78 1.57 -0.75 -1.59
N TYR A 79 2.11 0.20 -2.35
CA TYR A 79 1.32 1.13 -3.13
C TYR A 79 1.04 0.55 -4.53
N ARG A 80 -0.23 0.46 -4.92
CA ARG A 80 -0.65 -0.12 -6.21
C ARG A 80 -0.45 0.83 -7.40
N GLY A 81 -0.37 2.13 -7.14
CA GLY A 81 -0.30 3.17 -8.15
C GLY A 81 -1.37 4.25 -7.99
N GLU A 82 -1.14 5.38 -8.65
CA GLU A 82 -1.96 6.59 -8.59
C GLU A 82 -3.42 6.38 -9.00
N TRP A 83 -3.66 5.40 -9.87
CA TRP A 83 -5.00 5.02 -10.35
C TRP A 83 -5.89 4.44 -9.25
N CYS A 84 -5.34 4.07 -8.08
CA CYS A 84 -6.13 3.53 -6.97
C CYS A 84 -6.47 4.61 -5.93
N PRO A 85 -7.74 5.06 -5.83
CA PRO A 85 -8.10 6.15 -4.93
C PRO A 85 -7.92 5.80 -3.44
N TYR A 86 -8.08 4.52 -3.08
CA TYR A 86 -7.83 4.03 -1.72
C TYR A 86 -6.35 4.15 -1.34
N CYS A 87 -5.45 3.72 -2.23
CA CYS A 87 -4.00 3.80 -2.00
C CYS A 87 -3.53 5.25 -1.85
N ASN A 88 -4.13 6.19 -2.59
CA ASN A 88 -3.79 7.61 -2.48
C ASN A 88 -4.16 8.18 -1.10
N LEU A 89 -5.30 7.77 -0.53
CA LEU A 89 -5.71 8.19 0.82
C LEU A 89 -4.78 7.60 1.88
N GLU A 90 -4.45 6.32 1.76
CA GLU A 90 -3.52 5.62 2.66
C GLU A 90 -2.13 6.24 2.61
N LEU A 91 -1.58 6.50 1.41
CA LEU A 91 -0.27 7.12 1.24
C LEU A 91 -0.22 8.52 1.88
N ARG A 92 -1.24 9.35 1.68
CA ARG A 92 -1.33 10.67 2.33
C ARG A 92 -1.39 10.57 3.85
N ALA A 93 -2.06 9.56 4.39
CA ALA A 93 -2.11 9.33 5.83
C ALA A 93 -0.75 8.85 6.36
N LEU A 94 -0.08 7.95 5.64
CA LEU A 94 1.26 7.47 5.97
C LEU A 94 2.26 8.63 5.99
N GLN A 95 2.28 9.48 4.95
CA GLN A 95 3.15 10.64 4.85
C GLN A 95 3.03 11.60 6.05
N LYS A 96 1.84 11.75 6.62
CA LYS A 96 1.62 12.60 7.81
C LYS A 96 2.31 12.05 9.07
N ILE A 97 2.43 10.73 9.19
CA ILE A 97 3.03 10.07 10.36
C ILE A 97 4.50 9.70 10.15
N VAL A 98 5.07 9.89 8.95
CA VAL A 98 6.50 9.65 8.66
C VAL A 98 7.41 10.35 9.68
N PRO A 99 7.21 11.63 10.06
CA PRO A 99 8.06 12.27 11.06
C PRO A 99 8.02 11.57 12.43
N GLU A 100 6.84 11.08 12.84
CA GLU A 100 6.67 10.36 14.10
C GLU A 100 7.32 8.97 14.06
N LEU A 101 7.25 8.29 12.92
CA LEU A 101 7.93 7.02 12.68
C LEU A 101 9.44 7.19 12.72
N ALA A 102 9.96 8.23 12.06
CA ALA A 102 11.38 8.57 12.08
C ALA A 102 11.87 8.89 13.49
N ALA A 103 11.09 9.65 14.28
CA ALA A 103 11.40 9.95 15.68
C ALA A 103 11.48 8.69 16.58
N LYS A 104 10.79 7.61 16.18
CA LYS A 104 10.83 6.30 16.84
C LYS A 104 11.89 5.35 16.26
N GLY A 105 12.72 5.82 15.31
CA GLY A 105 13.79 5.04 14.70
C GLY A 105 13.33 4.10 13.58
N TYR A 106 12.17 4.33 12.98
CA TYR A 106 11.68 3.56 11.83
C TYR A 106 12.04 4.27 10.52
N THR A 107 12.48 3.48 9.53
CA THR A 107 12.67 3.93 8.15
C THR A 107 11.48 3.50 7.30
N THR A 108 10.78 4.43 6.67
CA THR A 108 9.62 4.14 5.81
C THR A 108 10.05 3.89 4.36
N TRP A 109 9.56 2.81 3.77
CA TRP A 109 9.77 2.43 2.37
C TRP A 109 8.45 2.09 1.70
N ASP A 110 8.15 2.79 0.60
CA ASP A 110 7.06 2.43 -0.31
C ASP A 110 7.63 1.55 -1.44
N VAL A 111 7.06 0.36 -1.63
CA VAL A 111 7.57 -0.65 -2.59
C VAL A 111 7.35 -0.23 -4.05
N ASP A 112 6.60 0.85 -4.26
CA ASP A 112 6.42 1.53 -5.54
C ASP A 112 6.82 3.00 -5.40
N ARG A 113 8.09 3.26 -5.08
CA ARG A 113 8.63 4.62 -5.05
C ARG A 113 8.74 5.22 -6.47
N LEU A 114 7.92 4.87 -7.45
CA LEU A 114 7.95 5.51 -8.77
C LEU A 114 7.51 6.99 -8.75
N PHE A 115 6.88 7.49 -7.68
CA PHE A 115 6.28 8.84 -7.70
C PHE A 115 6.56 9.76 -6.50
N SER A 116 7.31 9.33 -5.47
CA SER A 116 7.57 10.19 -4.30
C SER A 116 8.68 11.24 -4.49
N ALA A 117 9.29 11.35 -5.68
CA ALA A 117 10.34 12.33 -5.97
C ALA A 117 9.85 13.59 -6.69
N SER A 118 8.54 13.76 -6.88
CA SER A 118 7.97 14.94 -7.55
C SER A 118 6.74 15.45 -6.82
N CYS A 119 6.95 15.97 -5.61
CA CYS A 119 6.12 17.03 -5.05
C CYS A 119 6.91 17.81 -4.00
#